data_AF-A0A5C8BDM6-F1
#
_entry.id   AF-A0A5C8BDM6-F1
#
_cell.length_a   1.000
_cell.length_b   1.000
_cell.length_c   1.000
_cell.angle_alpha   90.00
_cell.angle_beta   90.00
_cell.angle_gamma   90.00
#
_symmetry.space_group_name_H-M   'P 1'
#
loop_
_entity.id
_entity.type
_entity.pdbx_description
1 polymer ?
#
loop_
_entity_poly.entity_id
_entity_poly.type
_entity_poly.pdbx_seq_one_letter_code
_entity_poly.pdbx_strand_id
1 'polypeptide(L)'
;MPKLETIKAPFLSGWNHIDALLDSGPGWNWLTPTRTVLYYSFSVTAGTDPKSSGVSGALSSFTASQQTATREILSQLNQITGLSFVEVSDGSKADLHFANANITNANNAGLTQWTFNYYYDASQTITNYVAQAYVYIDNAESGSRYLSPTAGNYAYELLMHELGHAMGLKHPFDGAITLPAAEDNTDFTLMSYTQKSLHSNYGPDDIAALKWLYGSDGLGGNLGVGSQGKYLITTAKDDTIQASIGNDVIDGQAGSDTVNFSGVRASYKVLQNQSAYSVSGKEGSDTIVNVEQLRFSDMHVNLQVQQQAASIKLADLSRLEELYVAFFNRVPDSDGLAYWIGQLKGGQSLAKIAESFYGAGLAFSAITGYTKDMSNEAFVNVIYKNVLGRSEGADAEGLRYWSNALASGAENHGSLVLTILNSAHTFKGDVQYGWVADLLDNKIAVANAFAVKAGLAYNTDADSISMGVKIAALVTPTSMDAALSLVGISADQYSLI
;
A
#
# COMPACT_ATOMS: atom_id res chain seq x y z
N MET A 1 -25.03 7.27 17.06
CA MET A 1 -25.73 5.98 16.97
C MET A 1 -26.02 5.68 15.51
N PRO A 2 -25.78 4.45 15.05
CA PRO A 2 -25.96 4.08 13.65
C PRO A 2 -27.43 4.19 13.23
N LYS A 3 -27.66 4.41 11.93
CA LYS A 3 -29.00 4.32 11.33
C LYS A 3 -29.32 2.86 11.01
N LEU A 4 -30.61 2.54 10.96
CA LEU A 4 -31.10 1.20 10.62
C LEU A 4 -30.57 0.71 9.28
N GLU A 5 -30.48 1.61 8.29
CA GLU A 5 -29.90 1.32 6.98
C GLU A 5 -28.43 0.93 7.07
N THR A 6 -27.66 1.53 7.98
CA THR A 6 -26.24 1.21 8.20
C THR A 6 -26.08 -0.23 8.68
N ILE A 7 -26.90 -0.66 9.64
CA ILE A 7 -26.81 -2.04 10.18
C ILE A 7 -27.30 -3.08 9.17
N LYS A 8 -28.22 -2.71 8.27
CA LYS A 8 -28.77 -3.61 7.25
C LYS A 8 -27.95 -3.63 5.95
N ALA A 9 -27.04 -2.68 5.77
CA ALA A 9 -26.24 -2.60 4.56
C ALA A 9 -25.28 -3.80 4.49
N PRO A 10 -25.06 -4.36 3.29
CA PRO A 10 -23.98 -5.32 3.11
C PRO A 10 -22.65 -4.59 3.31
N PHE A 11 -21.80 -5.09 4.21
CA PHE A 11 -20.53 -4.46 4.56
C PHE A 11 -19.40 -4.87 3.60
N LEU A 12 -19.64 -4.81 2.29
CA LEU A 12 -18.66 -5.26 1.30
C LEU A 12 -17.53 -4.24 1.15
N SER A 13 -16.32 -4.75 1.09
CA SER A 13 -15.09 -4.02 0.78
C SER A 13 -14.91 -3.79 -0.72
N GLY A 14 -15.55 -4.62 -1.56
CA GLY A 14 -15.29 -4.68 -3.00
C GLY A 14 -14.11 -5.58 -3.37
N TRP A 15 -13.46 -6.21 -2.39
CA TRP A 15 -12.34 -7.13 -2.57
C TRP A 15 -12.78 -8.56 -2.25
N ASN A 16 -12.60 -9.47 -3.21
CA ASN A 16 -13.14 -10.82 -3.10
C ASN A 16 -12.60 -11.61 -1.90
N HIS A 17 -11.31 -11.46 -1.57
CA HIS A 17 -10.67 -12.20 -0.47
C HIS A 17 -11.23 -11.80 0.90
N ILE A 18 -11.68 -10.55 1.04
CA ILE A 18 -12.38 -10.06 2.23
C ILE A 18 -13.86 -10.45 2.17
N ASP A 19 -14.54 -10.11 1.07
CA ASP A 19 -16.00 -10.21 0.95
C ASP A 19 -16.50 -11.66 0.97
N ALA A 20 -15.68 -12.61 0.52
CA ALA A 20 -15.97 -14.04 0.61
C ALA A 20 -16.00 -14.56 2.06
N LEU A 21 -15.49 -13.79 3.03
CA LEU A 21 -15.47 -14.16 4.44
C LEU A 21 -16.45 -13.38 5.29
N LEU A 22 -17.16 -12.37 4.78
CA LEU A 22 -18.04 -11.55 5.62
C LEU A 22 -19.41 -12.22 5.86
N ASP A 23 -19.74 -12.46 7.13
CA ASP A 23 -21.08 -12.86 7.57
C ASP A 23 -21.93 -11.63 7.97
N SER A 24 -23.22 -11.86 8.13
CA SER A 24 -24.24 -10.90 8.51
C SER A 24 -24.29 -10.56 10.01
N GLY A 25 -23.53 -11.27 10.85
CA GLY A 25 -23.54 -11.10 12.29
C GLY A 25 -22.23 -11.56 12.93
N PRO A 26 -22.05 -11.38 14.25
CA PRO A 26 -23.05 -10.92 15.21
C PRO A 26 -23.30 -9.39 15.23
N GLY A 27 -22.39 -8.62 14.61
CA GLY A 27 -22.50 -7.16 14.51
C GLY A 27 -22.01 -6.42 15.76
N TRP A 28 -20.84 -6.80 16.30
CA TRP A 28 -20.34 -6.25 17.57
C TRP A 28 -20.14 -4.74 17.59
N ASN A 29 -19.81 -4.10 16.46
CA ASN A 29 -19.67 -2.64 16.36
C ASN A 29 -20.96 -1.86 16.66
N TRP A 30 -22.10 -2.54 16.68
CA TRP A 30 -23.40 -1.90 16.86
C TRP A 30 -23.91 -1.92 18.30
N LEU A 31 -23.21 -2.62 19.22
CA LEU A 31 -23.64 -2.82 20.60
C LEU A 31 -24.01 -1.51 21.31
N THR A 32 -25.08 -1.58 22.11
CA THR A 32 -25.55 -0.45 22.92
C THR A 32 -25.89 -0.90 24.36
N PRO A 33 -25.62 -0.11 25.41
CA PRO A 33 -24.85 1.13 25.36
C PRO A 33 -23.43 0.87 24.85
N THR A 34 -22.85 1.86 24.17
CA THR A 34 -21.50 1.74 23.60
C THR A 34 -20.51 1.38 24.70
N ARG A 35 -19.64 0.42 24.39
CA ARG A 35 -18.61 -0.07 25.30
C ARG A 35 -17.42 -0.55 24.49
N THR A 36 -16.27 -0.68 25.15
CA THR A 36 -14.99 -1.05 24.55
C THR A 36 -14.63 -2.52 24.77
N VAL A 37 -15.45 -3.26 25.51
CA VAL A 37 -15.16 -4.62 25.97
C VAL A 37 -16.27 -5.58 25.57
N LEU A 38 -15.89 -6.74 25.04
CA LEU A 38 -16.71 -7.95 24.96
C LEU A 38 -16.43 -8.84 26.18
N TYR A 39 -17.50 -9.28 26.84
CA TYR A 39 -17.40 -10.18 27.98
C TYR A 39 -17.54 -11.62 27.51
N TYR A 40 -16.79 -12.53 28.11
CA TYR A 40 -16.90 -13.95 27.79
C TYR A 40 -16.98 -14.83 29.03
N SER A 41 -17.59 -16.01 28.90
CA SER A 41 -17.70 -16.98 29.99
C SER A 41 -17.57 -18.43 29.53
N PHE A 42 -17.03 -19.26 30.42
CA PHE A 42 -17.05 -20.72 30.33
C PHE A 42 -18.16 -21.36 31.20
N SER A 43 -19.02 -20.53 31.79
CA SER A 43 -20.12 -21.00 32.63
C SER A 43 -21.18 -21.71 31.78
N VAL A 44 -21.56 -22.90 32.23
CA VAL A 44 -22.68 -23.66 31.62
C VAL A 44 -23.97 -23.55 32.43
N THR A 45 -23.98 -22.77 33.51
CA THR A 45 -25.11 -22.69 34.46
C THR A 45 -26.00 -21.47 34.27
N ALA A 46 -25.54 -20.45 33.53
CA ALA A 46 -26.28 -19.24 33.23
C ALA A 46 -25.82 -18.65 31.89
N GLY A 47 -26.71 -17.94 31.18
CA GLY A 47 -26.38 -17.27 29.92
C GLY A 47 -26.20 -18.18 28.70
N THR A 48 -26.21 -19.50 28.88
CA THR A 48 -26.17 -20.47 27.78
C THR A 48 -27.43 -20.40 26.93
N ASP A 49 -27.33 -20.65 25.62
CA ASP A 49 -28.50 -20.90 24.78
C ASP A 49 -28.97 -22.33 25.00
N PRO A 50 -30.10 -22.57 25.70
CA PRO A 50 -30.57 -23.93 25.95
C PRO A 50 -31.22 -24.59 24.72
N LYS A 51 -31.26 -23.91 23.55
CA LYS A 51 -31.98 -24.35 22.34
C LYS A 51 -31.22 -24.06 21.04
N SER A 52 -29.90 -24.11 21.09
CA SER A 52 -29.09 -23.92 19.90
C SER A 52 -29.41 -25.04 18.89
N SER A 53 -29.79 -24.67 17.65
CA SER A 53 -30.14 -25.66 16.62
C SER A 53 -28.86 -26.37 16.18
N GLY A 54 -28.67 -27.61 16.62
CA GLY A 54 -27.47 -28.38 16.28
C GLY A 54 -26.77 -29.02 17.48
N VAL A 55 -27.16 -28.67 18.71
CA VAL A 55 -26.66 -29.29 19.94
C VAL A 55 -27.73 -30.16 20.60
N SER A 56 -27.33 -31.28 21.19
CA SER A 56 -28.20 -32.13 22.01
C SER A 56 -27.60 -32.42 23.40
N GLY A 57 -28.45 -32.86 24.33
CA GLY A 57 -28.00 -33.21 25.68
C GLY A 57 -27.63 -32.01 26.55
N ALA A 58 -26.93 -32.27 27.65
CA ALA A 58 -26.46 -31.24 28.58
C ALA A 58 -25.08 -30.72 28.17
N LEU A 59 -24.89 -29.41 28.27
CA LEU A 59 -23.59 -28.78 28.10
C LEU A 59 -22.63 -29.21 29.21
N SER A 60 -21.34 -29.27 28.87
CA SER A 60 -20.27 -29.46 29.85
C SER A 60 -19.24 -28.34 29.73
N SER A 61 -18.57 -28.03 30.83
CA SER A 61 -17.56 -26.97 30.85
C SER A 61 -16.39 -27.31 29.94
N PHE A 62 -15.81 -26.28 29.33
CA PHE A 62 -14.49 -26.38 28.69
C PHE A 62 -13.43 -26.85 29.69
N THR A 63 -12.53 -27.73 29.22
CA THR A 63 -11.37 -28.18 29.98
C THR A 63 -10.42 -27.03 30.28
N ALA A 64 -9.49 -27.22 31.23
CA ALA A 64 -8.46 -26.22 31.50
C ALA A 64 -7.65 -25.86 30.24
N SER A 65 -7.33 -26.85 29.38
CA SER A 65 -6.63 -26.62 28.11
C SER A 65 -7.46 -25.82 27.12
N GLN A 66 -8.76 -26.12 26.98
CA GLN A 66 -9.66 -25.33 26.12
C GLN A 66 -9.81 -23.88 26.60
N GLN A 67 -9.92 -23.66 27.91
CA GLN A 67 -9.98 -22.30 28.46
C GLN A 67 -8.67 -21.53 28.22
N THR A 68 -7.50 -22.18 28.41
CA THR A 68 -6.20 -21.56 28.12
C THR A 68 -6.08 -21.20 26.65
N ALA A 69 -6.37 -22.12 25.74
CA ALA A 69 -6.34 -21.87 24.30
C ALA A 69 -7.31 -20.75 23.89
N THR A 70 -8.52 -20.72 24.46
CA THR A 70 -9.50 -19.65 24.19
C THR A 70 -8.91 -18.28 24.56
N ARG A 71 -8.29 -18.15 25.73
CA ARG A 71 -7.66 -16.88 26.17
C ARG A 71 -6.52 -16.45 25.25
N GLU A 72 -5.71 -17.41 24.79
CA GLU A 72 -4.62 -17.15 23.83
C GLU A 72 -5.18 -16.66 22.48
N ILE A 73 -6.20 -17.30 21.94
CA ILE A 73 -6.81 -16.92 20.65
C ILE A 73 -7.52 -15.57 20.77
N LEU A 74 -8.23 -15.30 21.87
CA LEU A 74 -8.82 -13.97 22.14
C LEU A 74 -7.74 -12.89 22.24
N SER A 75 -6.55 -13.22 22.74
CA SER A 75 -5.40 -12.30 22.71
C SER A 75 -4.90 -12.04 21.28
N GLN A 76 -4.90 -13.05 20.40
CA GLN A 76 -4.57 -12.84 18.98
C GLN A 76 -5.61 -11.96 18.30
N LEU A 77 -6.90 -12.23 18.53
CA LEU A 77 -8.00 -11.43 18.00
C LEU A 77 -7.91 -9.98 18.50
N ASN A 78 -7.54 -9.75 19.77
CA ASN A 78 -7.30 -8.40 20.29
C ASN A 78 -6.23 -7.65 19.48
N GLN A 79 -5.12 -8.30 19.12
CA GLN A 79 -4.06 -7.68 18.33
C GLN A 79 -4.50 -7.35 16.90
N ILE A 80 -5.33 -8.20 16.30
CA ILE A 80 -5.83 -8.01 14.92
C ILE A 80 -6.92 -6.93 14.88
N THR A 81 -7.86 -6.98 15.81
CA THR A 81 -9.13 -6.23 15.76
C THR A 81 -9.17 -5.02 16.67
N GLY A 82 -8.29 -4.93 17.67
CA GLY A 82 -8.37 -3.95 18.75
C GLY A 82 -9.45 -4.25 19.80
N LEU A 83 -10.24 -5.32 19.64
CA LEU A 83 -11.31 -5.69 20.58
C LEU A 83 -10.75 -6.13 21.93
N SER A 84 -11.27 -5.57 23.03
CA SER A 84 -10.89 -6.01 24.38
C SER A 84 -11.83 -7.11 24.87
N PHE A 85 -11.27 -8.19 25.43
CA PHE A 85 -12.02 -9.33 25.95
C PHE A 85 -11.83 -9.48 27.46
N VAL A 86 -12.91 -9.66 28.21
CA VAL A 86 -12.87 -9.82 29.67
C VAL A 86 -13.69 -11.03 30.12
N GLU A 87 -13.06 -11.92 30.89
CA GLU A 87 -13.75 -13.07 31.45
C GLU A 87 -14.71 -12.69 32.58
N VAL A 88 -15.88 -13.30 32.59
CA VAL A 88 -16.86 -13.20 33.68
C VAL A 88 -17.32 -14.59 34.13
N SER A 89 -17.48 -14.76 35.44
CA SER A 89 -17.95 -16.02 36.04
C SER A 89 -19.47 -16.23 35.89
N ASP A 90 -20.23 -15.14 35.79
CA ASP A 90 -21.66 -15.15 35.56
C ASP A 90 -21.93 -15.07 34.05
N GLY A 91 -22.29 -16.20 33.46
CA GLY A 91 -22.56 -16.29 32.03
C GLY A 91 -23.69 -15.37 31.56
N SER A 92 -24.62 -14.95 32.43
CA SER A 92 -25.66 -13.98 32.05
C SER A 92 -25.13 -12.59 31.69
N LYS A 93 -23.87 -12.31 32.00
CA LYS A 93 -23.17 -11.05 31.68
C LYS A 93 -22.21 -11.19 30.50
N ALA A 94 -22.09 -12.38 29.92
CA ALA A 94 -21.22 -12.64 28.79
C ALA A 94 -21.94 -12.34 27.46
N ASP A 95 -21.12 -12.05 26.46
CA ASP A 95 -21.48 -11.92 25.04
C ASP A 95 -21.02 -13.16 24.26
N LEU A 96 -19.87 -13.71 24.67
CA LEU A 96 -19.27 -14.90 24.10
C LEU A 96 -19.34 -16.04 25.11
N HIS A 97 -19.93 -17.16 24.71
CA HIS A 97 -20.16 -18.32 25.58
C HIS A 97 -19.43 -19.53 25.02
N PHE A 98 -18.68 -20.21 25.86
CA PHE A 98 -17.83 -21.34 25.46
C PHE A 98 -18.21 -22.59 26.25
N ALA A 99 -18.62 -23.65 25.56
CA ALA A 99 -19.02 -24.90 26.20
C ALA A 99 -18.77 -26.11 25.32
N ASN A 100 -18.51 -27.26 25.95
CA ASN A 100 -18.52 -28.54 25.26
C ASN A 100 -19.96 -29.03 25.13
N ALA A 101 -20.29 -29.63 24.00
CA ALA A 101 -21.65 -30.09 23.71
C ALA A 101 -21.63 -31.36 22.84
N ASN A 102 -22.73 -32.11 22.82
CA ASN A 102 -22.94 -33.11 21.75
C ASN A 102 -23.45 -32.37 20.52
N ILE A 103 -22.67 -32.36 19.44
CA ILE A 103 -23.06 -31.72 18.17
C ILE A 103 -23.77 -32.77 17.31
N THR A 104 -25.06 -32.51 17.02
CA THR A 104 -25.98 -33.48 16.40
C THR A 104 -25.55 -33.96 15.00
N ASN A 105 -24.71 -33.21 14.29
CA ASN A 105 -24.08 -33.66 13.07
C ASN A 105 -22.71 -34.26 13.41
N ALA A 106 -22.58 -35.58 13.31
CA ALA A 106 -21.38 -36.32 13.68
C ALA A 106 -20.10 -35.96 12.87
N ASN A 107 -20.23 -35.20 11.78
CA ASN A 107 -19.09 -34.71 11.01
C ASN A 107 -18.61 -33.32 11.46
N ASN A 108 -19.32 -32.65 12.37
CA ASN A 108 -18.98 -31.32 12.86
C ASN A 108 -18.25 -31.43 14.19
N ALA A 109 -17.00 -30.98 14.21
CA ALA A 109 -16.16 -30.97 15.41
C ALA A 109 -16.38 -29.72 16.29
N GLY A 110 -16.90 -28.65 15.68
CA GLY A 110 -17.26 -27.40 16.32
C GLY A 110 -18.54 -26.83 15.72
N LEU A 111 -19.15 -25.92 16.47
CA LEU A 111 -20.34 -25.19 16.06
C LEU A 111 -20.37 -23.83 16.74
N THR A 112 -20.27 -22.77 15.96
CA THR A 112 -20.58 -21.42 16.41
C THR A 112 -21.94 -20.96 15.91
N GLN A 113 -22.71 -20.36 16.82
CA GLN A 113 -23.98 -19.72 16.52
C GLN A 113 -24.01 -18.35 17.15
N TRP A 114 -24.74 -17.43 16.54
CA TRP A 114 -24.92 -16.10 17.09
C TRP A 114 -26.36 -15.63 16.96
N THR A 115 -26.74 -14.70 17.84
CA THR A 115 -28.04 -14.02 17.81
C THR A 115 -27.81 -12.54 18.01
N PHE A 116 -28.70 -11.71 17.43
CA PHE A 116 -28.75 -10.30 17.75
C PHE A 116 -30.20 -9.81 17.77
N ASN A 117 -30.45 -8.76 18.54
CA ASN A 117 -31.74 -8.08 18.58
C ASN A 117 -31.50 -6.57 18.66
N TYR A 118 -32.29 -5.78 17.94
CA TYR A 118 -32.18 -4.33 17.96
C TYR A 118 -33.54 -3.63 17.94
N TYR A 119 -33.55 -2.39 18.43
CA TYR A 119 -34.67 -1.46 18.43
C TYR A 119 -34.22 -0.14 17.80
N TYR A 120 -35.15 0.56 17.15
CA TYR A 120 -34.90 1.86 16.54
C TYR A 120 -36.08 2.80 16.77
N ASP A 121 -35.80 4.11 16.76
CA ASP A 121 -36.82 5.15 16.91
C ASP A 121 -37.51 5.52 15.59
N ALA A 122 -38.44 6.48 15.64
CA ALA A 122 -39.15 6.97 14.44
C ALA A 122 -38.23 7.62 13.39
N SER A 123 -37.01 8.03 13.77
CA SER A 123 -35.98 8.54 12.88
C SER A 123 -35.06 7.44 12.33
N GLN A 124 -35.41 6.17 12.58
CA GLN A 124 -34.63 4.97 12.24
C GLN A 124 -33.23 4.94 12.88
N THR A 125 -33.04 5.63 14.00
CA THR A 125 -31.80 5.58 14.76
C THR A 125 -31.85 4.40 15.71
N ILE A 126 -30.78 3.61 15.76
CA ILE A 126 -30.68 2.46 16.66
C ILE A 126 -30.61 2.96 18.11
N THR A 127 -31.57 2.54 18.92
CA THR A 127 -31.68 2.89 20.34
C THR A 127 -31.21 1.75 21.24
N ASN A 128 -31.29 0.51 20.76
CA ASN A 128 -30.74 -0.65 21.44
C ASN A 128 -30.26 -1.70 20.43
N TYR A 129 -29.11 -2.33 20.68
CA TYR A 129 -28.55 -3.46 19.94
C TYR A 129 -27.82 -4.37 20.93
N VAL A 130 -28.25 -5.63 20.99
CA VAL A 130 -27.63 -6.68 21.81
C VAL A 130 -27.32 -7.87 20.93
N ALA A 131 -26.16 -8.48 21.14
CA ALA A 131 -25.74 -9.69 20.42
C ALA A 131 -25.12 -10.69 21.38
N GLN A 132 -25.20 -11.97 21.01
CA GLN A 132 -24.65 -13.11 21.73
C GLN A 132 -24.05 -14.08 20.72
N ALA A 133 -22.92 -14.69 21.04
CA ALA A 133 -22.34 -15.79 20.27
C ALA A 133 -21.96 -16.96 21.18
N TYR A 134 -22.23 -18.16 20.69
CA TYR A 134 -22.10 -19.42 21.40
C TYR A 134 -21.17 -20.31 20.60
N VAL A 135 -20.03 -20.66 21.19
CA VAL A 135 -18.98 -21.49 20.60
C VAL A 135 -19.01 -22.85 21.29
N TYR A 136 -19.37 -23.87 20.52
CA TYR A 136 -19.44 -25.25 20.97
C TYR A 136 -18.34 -26.10 20.35
N ILE A 137 -17.74 -26.97 21.16
CA ILE A 137 -16.82 -28.01 20.70
C ILE A 137 -17.43 -29.36 21.03
N ASP A 138 -17.38 -30.27 20.05
CA ASP A 138 -17.96 -31.60 20.22
C ASP A 138 -17.20 -32.42 21.28
N ASN A 139 -17.96 -33.10 22.14
CA ASN A 139 -17.44 -33.97 23.18
C ASN A 139 -18.03 -35.39 23.19
N ALA A 140 -18.95 -35.71 22.27
CA ALA A 140 -19.67 -36.97 22.28
C ALA A 140 -19.22 -37.90 21.14
N GLU A 141 -19.22 -37.42 19.91
CA GLU A 141 -18.85 -38.19 18.72
C GLU A 141 -17.32 -38.25 18.54
N SER A 142 -16.63 -37.21 18.99
CA SER A 142 -15.20 -36.98 18.73
C SER A 142 -14.25 -37.50 19.82
N GLY A 143 -14.80 -38.06 20.91
CA GLY A 143 -14.03 -38.57 22.05
C GLY A 143 -13.15 -37.49 22.68
N SER A 144 -11.89 -37.82 22.99
CA SER A 144 -10.94 -36.90 23.62
C SER A 144 -10.18 -35.98 22.66
N ARG A 145 -10.46 -36.05 21.35
CA ARG A 145 -9.65 -35.44 20.28
C ARG A 145 -9.53 -33.92 20.40
N TYR A 146 -10.57 -33.25 20.89
CA TYR A 146 -10.67 -31.78 20.96
C TYR A 146 -10.59 -31.23 22.39
N LEU A 147 -10.32 -32.09 23.38
CA LEU A 147 -10.28 -31.71 24.80
C LEU A 147 -8.99 -31.01 25.23
N SER A 148 -7.94 -31.07 24.39
CA SER A 148 -6.60 -30.54 24.70
C SER A 148 -6.03 -29.68 23.56
N PRO A 149 -6.70 -28.57 23.17
CA PRO A 149 -6.15 -27.66 22.18
C PRO A 149 -4.87 -27.00 22.69
N THR A 150 -3.86 -26.99 21.83
CA THR A 150 -2.57 -26.30 22.03
C THR A 150 -2.05 -25.88 20.67
N ALA A 151 -1.39 -24.72 20.57
CA ALA A 151 -0.76 -24.28 19.33
C ALA A 151 0.04 -25.43 18.67
N GLY A 152 -0.15 -25.59 17.37
CA GLY A 152 0.42 -26.66 16.55
C GLY A 152 -0.46 -27.90 16.39
N ASN A 153 -1.68 -27.92 16.94
CA ASN A 153 -2.61 -29.04 16.76
C ASN A 153 -3.97 -28.61 16.19
N TYR A 154 -4.67 -29.56 15.57
CA TYR A 154 -5.94 -29.32 14.91
C TYR A 154 -7.07 -28.86 15.86
N ALA A 155 -7.03 -29.26 17.14
CA ALA A 155 -8.02 -28.81 18.11
C ALA A 155 -7.90 -27.30 18.40
N TYR A 156 -6.67 -26.76 18.35
CA TYR A 156 -6.43 -25.33 18.47
C TYR A 156 -6.91 -24.58 17.23
N GLU A 157 -6.57 -25.07 16.03
CA GLU A 157 -7.01 -24.48 14.75
C GLU A 157 -8.54 -24.49 14.61
N LEU A 158 -9.20 -25.59 15.01
CA LEU A 158 -10.66 -25.67 15.06
C LEU A 158 -11.25 -24.61 16.01
N LEU A 159 -10.67 -24.42 17.20
CA LEU A 159 -11.15 -23.39 18.12
C LEU A 159 -10.96 -21.97 17.55
N MET A 160 -9.89 -21.75 16.77
CA MET A 160 -9.69 -20.49 16.04
C MET A 160 -10.76 -20.30 14.96
N HIS A 161 -11.07 -21.35 14.19
CA HIS A 161 -12.14 -21.34 13.19
C HIS A 161 -13.49 -20.93 13.80
N GLU A 162 -13.87 -21.57 14.91
CA GLU A 162 -15.13 -21.26 15.59
C GLU A 162 -15.15 -19.84 16.17
N LEU A 163 -14.01 -19.33 16.64
CA LEU A 163 -13.86 -17.93 17.05
C LEU A 163 -13.91 -16.96 15.87
N GLY A 164 -13.45 -17.36 14.68
CA GLY A 164 -13.65 -16.63 13.43
C GLY A 164 -15.12 -16.39 13.14
N HIS A 165 -15.95 -17.44 13.22
CA HIS A 165 -17.41 -17.30 13.16
C HIS A 165 -17.98 -16.38 14.23
N ALA A 166 -17.49 -16.47 15.48
CA ALA A 166 -17.96 -15.61 16.56
C ALA A 166 -17.60 -14.13 16.31
N MET A 167 -16.57 -13.86 15.52
CA MET A 167 -16.16 -12.53 15.06
C MET A 167 -16.81 -12.11 13.74
N GLY A 168 -17.67 -12.94 13.16
CA GLY A 168 -18.46 -12.63 11.97
C GLY A 168 -17.82 -13.03 10.65
N LEU A 169 -16.92 -14.00 10.67
CA LEU A 169 -16.43 -14.64 9.46
C LEU A 169 -17.36 -15.80 9.06
N LYS A 170 -17.66 -15.95 7.77
CA LYS A 170 -18.33 -17.13 7.20
C LYS A 170 -17.32 -18.03 6.48
N HIS A 171 -17.72 -19.25 6.13
CA HIS A 171 -16.91 -20.07 5.25
C HIS A 171 -16.74 -19.40 3.87
N PRO A 172 -15.58 -19.56 3.22
CA PRO A 172 -15.27 -18.92 1.95
C PRO A 172 -16.06 -19.47 0.75
N PHE A 173 -16.79 -20.57 0.92
CA PHE A 173 -17.62 -21.20 -0.10
C PHE A 173 -19.13 -20.97 0.11
N ASP A 174 -19.51 -20.31 1.20
CA ASP A 174 -20.91 -20.05 1.54
C ASP A 174 -21.43 -18.76 0.91
N GLY A 175 -22.70 -18.73 0.52
CA GLY A 175 -23.35 -17.52 -0.01
C GLY A 175 -22.98 -17.18 -1.45
N ALA A 176 -23.17 -15.92 -1.83
CA ALA A 176 -23.05 -15.48 -3.23
C ALA A 176 -21.63 -15.08 -3.64
N ILE A 177 -20.80 -14.65 -2.68
CA ILE A 177 -19.40 -14.26 -2.90
C ILE A 177 -18.54 -15.32 -2.24
N THR A 178 -17.69 -15.97 -3.04
CA THR A 178 -16.87 -17.10 -2.62
C THR A 178 -15.42 -16.94 -3.07
N LEU A 179 -14.49 -17.57 -2.36
CA LEU A 179 -13.08 -17.63 -2.81
C LEU A 179 -12.93 -18.51 -4.06
N PRO A 180 -11.96 -18.19 -4.94
CA PRO A 180 -11.51 -19.13 -5.96
C PRO A 180 -10.98 -20.41 -5.32
N ALA A 181 -11.16 -21.56 -5.99
CA ALA A 181 -10.74 -22.87 -5.46
C ALA A 181 -9.22 -22.98 -5.14
N ALA A 182 -8.39 -22.14 -5.74
CA ALA A 182 -6.95 -22.07 -5.45
C ALA A 182 -6.63 -21.37 -4.12
N GLU A 183 -7.54 -20.50 -3.66
CA GLU A 183 -7.42 -19.67 -2.46
C GLU A 183 -8.30 -20.22 -1.31
N ASP A 184 -9.37 -20.98 -1.60
CA ASP A 184 -10.21 -21.66 -0.60
C ASP A 184 -9.48 -22.86 0.06
N ASN A 185 -8.56 -22.54 0.97
CA ASN A 185 -7.83 -23.48 1.81
C ASN A 185 -7.23 -22.82 3.06
N THR A 186 -6.80 -23.64 4.03
CA THR A 186 -6.36 -23.15 5.35
C THR A 186 -5.07 -22.32 5.35
N ASP A 187 -4.31 -22.25 4.25
CA ASP A 187 -3.16 -21.34 4.15
C ASP A 187 -3.58 -19.87 3.94
N PHE A 188 -4.81 -19.63 3.47
CA PHE A 188 -5.37 -18.29 3.25
C PHE A 188 -6.37 -17.89 4.34
N THR A 189 -7.25 -18.83 4.69
CA THR A 189 -8.30 -18.60 5.69
C THR A 189 -8.57 -19.87 6.49
N LEU A 190 -8.57 -19.76 7.82
CA LEU A 190 -8.95 -20.84 8.72
C LEU A 190 -10.43 -21.22 8.55
N MET A 191 -11.23 -20.40 7.88
CA MET A 191 -12.63 -20.67 7.58
C MET A 191 -12.82 -21.70 6.46
N SER A 192 -11.76 -22.11 5.75
CA SER A 192 -11.87 -23.14 4.71
C SER A 192 -11.97 -24.55 5.29
N TYR A 193 -12.63 -25.46 4.57
CA TYR A 193 -12.62 -26.90 4.85
C TYR A 193 -11.47 -27.64 4.15
N THR A 194 -10.77 -26.98 3.22
CA THR A 194 -9.64 -27.57 2.51
C THR A 194 -8.36 -27.39 3.33
N GLN A 195 -8.04 -28.37 4.17
CA GLN A 195 -6.82 -28.35 4.98
C GLN A 195 -5.54 -28.39 4.13
N LYS A 196 -4.56 -27.56 4.48
CA LYS A 196 -3.16 -27.61 4.00
C LYS A 196 -2.20 -27.93 5.15
N SER A 197 -1.51 -26.94 5.71
CA SER A 197 -0.75 -27.10 6.95
C SER A 197 -1.62 -26.86 8.17
N LEU A 198 -1.18 -27.33 9.33
CA LEU A 198 -1.79 -26.95 10.61
C LEU A 198 -1.33 -25.54 10.99
N HIS A 199 -2.27 -24.72 11.43
CA HIS A 199 -2.05 -23.31 11.74
C HIS A 199 -2.29 -23.01 13.21
N SER A 200 -1.66 -21.93 13.68
CA SER A 200 -1.87 -21.41 15.05
C SER A 200 -1.96 -19.88 15.09
N ASN A 201 -2.06 -19.29 13.90
CA ASN A 201 -2.33 -17.89 13.65
C ASN A 201 -3.42 -17.84 12.56
N TYR A 202 -4.22 -16.77 12.57
CA TYR A 202 -5.17 -16.51 11.49
C TYR A 202 -4.44 -16.30 10.15
N GLY A 203 -5.07 -16.73 9.05
CA GLY A 203 -4.54 -16.57 7.70
C GLY A 203 -4.62 -15.12 7.21
N PRO A 204 -3.98 -14.80 6.07
CA PRO A 204 -4.00 -13.45 5.51
C PRO A 204 -5.42 -12.93 5.22
N ASP A 205 -6.32 -13.77 4.71
CA ASP A 205 -7.67 -13.34 4.36
C ASP A 205 -8.54 -13.15 5.60
N ASP A 206 -8.34 -13.98 6.63
CA ASP A 206 -8.97 -13.80 7.94
C ASP A 206 -8.58 -12.45 8.56
N ILE A 207 -7.27 -12.13 8.54
CA ILE A 207 -6.74 -10.88 9.08
C ILE A 207 -7.29 -9.68 8.31
N ALA A 208 -7.34 -9.75 6.97
CA ALA A 208 -7.90 -8.70 6.13
C ALA A 208 -9.39 -8.47 6.44
N ALA A 209 -10.19 -9.54 6.54
CA ALA A 209 -11.61 -9.46 6.84
C ALA A 209 -11.88 -8.94 8.27
N LEU A 210 -11.11 -9.40 9.26
CA LEU A 210 -11.23 -8.93 10.64
C LEU A 210 -10.83 -7.46 10.80
N LYS A 211 -9.79 -7.00 10.09
CA LYS A 211 -9.42 -5.58 10.07
C LYS A 211 -10.44 -4.73 9.34
N TRP A 212 -11.04 -5.21 8.27
CA TRP A 212 -12.16 -4.55 7.61
C TRP A 212 -13.37 -4.38 8.57
N LEU A 213 -13.68 -5.44 9.33
CA LEU A 213 -14.77 -5.40 10.31
C LEU A 213 -14.48 -4.46 11.49
N TYR A 214 -13.27 -4.47 12.05
CA TYR A 214 -13.00 -3.87 13.37
C TYR A 214 -11.93 -2.78 13.38
N GLY A 215 -11.28 -2.49 12.26
CA GLY A 215 -10.37 -1.36 12.10
C GLY A 215 -9.06 -1.43 12.89
N SER A 216 -8.78 -2.53 13.61
CA SER A 216 -7.73 -2.62 14.64
C SER A 216 -7.84 -1.60 15.78
N ASP A 217 -8.94 -0.86 15.86
CA ASP A 217 -9.18 0.18 16.86
C ASP A 217 -10.37 -0.13 17.79
N GLY A 218 -10.87 -1.37 17.70
CA GLY A 218 -11.82 -1.96 18.64
C GLY A 218 -13.28 -1.66 18.35
N LEU A 219 -14.13 -1.91 19.34
CA LEU A 219 -15.59 -1.86 19.16
C LEU A 219 -16.07 -0.46 18.78
N GLY A 220 -16.65 -0.35 17.59
CA GLY A 220 -17.20 0.92 17.09
C GLY A 220 -16.13 2.01 16.90
N GLY A 221 -14.90 1.60 16.58
CA GLY A 221 -13.79 2.50 16.26
C GLY A 221 -14.03 3.31 14.98
N ASN A 222 -13.00 4.05 14.57
CA ASN A 222 -13.00 4.95 13.42
C ASN A 222 -12.64 4.24 12.09
N LEU A 223 -12.17 2.99 12.13
CA LEU A 223 -11.66 2.27 10.95
C LEU A 223 -12.47 1.01 10.55
N GLY A 224 -13.42 0.56 11.37
CA GLY A 224 -14.21 -0.65 11.11
C GLY A 224 -15.48 -0.44 10.29
N VAL A 225 -16.35 -1.46 10.26
CA VAL A 225 -17.68 -1.29 9.68
C VAL A 225 -18.50 -0.30 10.52
N GLY A 226 -19.12 0.67 9.84
CA GLY A 226 -19.91 1.74 10.48
C GLY A 226 -19.23 3.08 10.66
N SER A 227 -17.91 3.16 10.50
CA SER A 227 -17.19 4.42 10.40
C SER A 227 -17.07 4.88 8.95
N GLN A 228 -16.61 6.12 8.75
CA GLN A 228 -16.18 6.58 7.42
C GLN A 228 -14.82 5.99 7.06
N GLY A 229 -13.84 6.05 7.98
CA GLY A 229 -12.53 5.44 7.78
C GLY A 229 -12.58 3.92 7.66
N LYS A 230 -11.63 3.35 6.93
CA LYS A 230 -11.48 1.91 6.67
C LYS A 230 -10.06 1.44 6.94
N TYR A 231 -9.92 0.25 7.51
CA TYR A 231 -8.67 -0.50 7.42
C TYR A 231 -8.79 -1.51 6.28
N LEU A 232 -8.09 -1.25 5.18
CA LEU A 232 -8.03 -2.09 3.99
C LEU A 232 -6.66 -2.76 3.88
N ILE A 233 -6.66 -4.09 3.72
CA ILE A 233 -5.48 -4.88 3.32
C ILE A 233 -5.78 -5.47 1.95
N THR A 234 -4.94 -5.19 0.96
CA THR A 234 -5.07 -5.74 -0.40
C THR A 234 -4.44 -7.14 -0.49
N THR A 235 -4.10 -7.60 -1.69
CA THR A 235 -3.50 -8.90 -1.94
C THR A 235 -1.98 -8.78 -2.09
N ALA A 236 -1.27 -9.91 -2.16
CA ALA A 236 0.16 -9.92 -2.47
C ALA A 236 0.47 -9.82 -3.99
N LYS A 237 -0.42 -9.20 -4.76
CA LYS A 237 -0.33 -8.99 -6.21
C LYS A 237 -0.32 -7.48 -6.48
N ASP A 238 -0.01 -7.08 -7.71
CA ASP A 238 -0.07 -5.67 -8.12
C ASP A 238 -1.52 -5.15 -8.04
N ASP A 239 -1.82 -4.33 -7.03
CA ASP A 239 -3.16 -3.87 -6.73
C ASP A 239 -3.36 -2.37 -7.05
N THR A 240 -4.59 -2.03 -7.45
CA THR A 240 -5.00 -0.63 -7.68
C THR A 240 -6.17 -0.29 -6.77
N ILE A 241 -5.93 0.65 -5.86
CA ILE A 241 -6.86 1.07 -4.83
C ILE A 241 -7.42 2.45 -5.19
N GLN A 242 -8.73 2.63 -5.06
CA GLN A 242 -9.33 3.97 -5.12
C GLN A 242 -9.46 4.52 -3.69
N ALA A 243 -8.83 5.65 -3.40
CA ALA A 243 -8.97 6.30 -2.10
C ALA A 243 -10.44 6.66 -1.85
N SER A 244 -10.90 6.41 -0.62
CA SER A 244 -12.30 6.55 -0.21
C SER A 244 -12.48 7.74 0.72
N ILE A 245 -13.72 8.17 1.00
CA ILE A 245 -13.95 9.24 1.97
C ILE A 245 -13.78 8.66 3.38
N GLY A 246 -12.87 9.23 4.15
CA GLY A 246 -12.54 8.75 5.49
C GLY A 246 -11.08 9.02 5.81
N ASN A 247 -10.68 8.73 7.05
CA ASN A 247 -9.25 8.62 7.35
C ASN A 247 -8.93 7.14 7.33
N ASP A 248 -8.43 6.65 6.20
CA ASP A 248 -8.24 5.22 5.97
C ASP A 248 -6.84 4.76 6.40
N VAL A 249 -6.70 3.46 6.64
CA VAL A 249 -5.43 2.75 6.66
C VAL A 249 -5.45 1.80 5.47
N ILE A 250 -4.51 1.99 4.55
CA ILE A 250 -4.37 1.18 3.34
C ILE A 250 -3.02 0.48 3.39
N ASP A 251 -3.05 -0.85 3.38
CA ASP A 251 -1.87 -1.70 3.32
C ASP A 251 -1.87 -2.49 2.00
N GLY A 252 -0.94 -2.13 1.10
CA GLY A 252 -0.79 -2.74 -0.23
C GLY A 252 -0.18 -4.15 -0.21
N GLN A 253 0.34 -4.60 0.93
CA GLN A 253 1.06 -5.87 1.06
C GLN A 253 2.31 -5.97 0.18
N ALA A 254 2.28 -6.78 -0.87
CA ALA A 254 3.43 -7.05 -1.71
C ALA A 254 2.99 -7.01 -3.16
N GLY A 255 3.91 -6.67 -4.06
CA GLY A 255 3.55 -6.38 -5.44
C GLY A 255 3.98 -4.95 -5.75
N SER A 256 3.41 -4.41 -6.82
CA SER A 256 3.52 -3.00 -7.19
C SER A 256 2.15 -2.34 -7.06
N ASP A 257 1.91 -1.72 -5.92
CA ASP A 257 0.59 -1.21 -5.54
C ASP A 257 0.44 0.28 -5.83
N THR A 258 -0.77 0.66 -6.24
CA THR A 258 -1.11 2.05 -6.58
C THR A 258 -2.37 2.52 -5.86
N VAL A 259 -2.28 3.63 -5.13
CA VAL A 259 -3.44 4.31 -4.56
C VAL A 259 -3.81 5.53 -5.41
N ASN A 260 -5.02 5.52 -5.97
CA ASN A 260 -5.58 6.57 -6.80
C ASN A 260 -6.35 7.59 -5.96
N PHE A 261 -5.89 8.83 -5.99
CA PHE A 261 -6.57 10.00 -5.46
C PHE A 261 -7.22 10.78 -6.61
N SER A 262 -8.44 11.27 -6.39
CA SER A 262 -9.25 11.78 -7.49
C SER A 262 -9.03 13.27 -7.80
N GLY A 263 -8.10 13.95 -7.12
CA GLY A 263 -7.73 15.35 -7.37
C GLY A 263 -6.30 15.49 -7.93
N VAL A 264 -5.91 16.72 -8.23
CA VAL A 264 -4.54 17.05 -8.68
C VAL A 264 -3.56 16.92 -7.52
N ARG A 265 -2.30 16.53 -7.76
CA ARG A 265 -1.29 16.34 -6.71
C ARG A 265 -1.21 17.57 -5.80
N ALA A 266 -1.20 18.79 -6.36
CA ALA A 266 -1.06 20.02 -5.58
C ALA A 266 -2.16 20.24 -4.51
N SER A 267 -3.31 19.56 -4.60
CA SER A 267 -4.37 19.62 -3.57
C SER A 267 -4.16 18.67 -2.38
N TYR A 268 -3.08 17.88 -2.40
CA TYR A 268 -2.77 16.90 -1.37
C TYR A 268 -1.45 17.21 -0.67
N LYS A 269 -1.36 16.75 0.56
CA LYS A 269 -0.14 16.75 1.35
C LYS A 269 0.30 15.31 1.59
N VAL A 270 1.56 15.01 1.26
CA VAL A 270 2.17 13.68 1.36
C VAL A 270 3.37 13.76 2.30
N LEU A 271 3.27 13.09 3.44
CA LEU A 271 4.33 13.06 4.45
C LEU A 271 4.73 11.62 4.77
N GLN A 272 6.01 11.32 4.78
CA GLN A 272 6.51 10.05 5.29
C GLN A 272 6.56 10.07 6.81
N ASN A 273 6.07 9.00 7.43
CA ASN A 273 6.11 8.73 8.85
C ASN A 273 6.70 7.34 9.05
N GLN A 274 8.01 7.25 9.31
CA GLN A 274 8.73 5.97 9.40
C GLN A 274 8.56 5.14 8.10
N SER A 275 7.95 3.97 8.18
CA SER A 275 7.68 3.08 7.04
C SER A 275 6.32 3.31 6.37
N ALA A 276 5.55 4.31 6.80
CA ALA A 276 4.25 4.64 6.25
C ALA A 276 4.25 6.05 5.64
N TYR A 277 3.23 6.36 4.85
CA TYR A 277 2.95 7.70 4.34
C TYR A 277 1.59 8.18 4.85
N SER A 278 1.50 9.45 5.24
CA SER A 278 0.24 10.13 5.47
C SER A 278 -0.09 10.96 4.23
N VAL A 279 -1.26 10.71 3.65
CA VAL A 279 -1.78 11.46 2.50
C VAL A 279 -3.05 12.18 2.92
N SER A 280 -3.05 13.51 2.89
CA SER A 280 -4.22 14.31 3.30
C SER A 280 -4.72 15.19 2.16
N GLY A 281 -6.04 15.20 1.96
CA GLY A 281 -6.71 15.92 0.88
C GLY A 281 -8.23 15.85 0.97
N LYS A 282 -8.91 15.75 -0.17
CA LYS A 282 -10.39 15.77 -0.22
C LYS A 282 -11.04 14.45 0.20
N GLU A 283 -10.33 13.33 0.06
CA GLU A 283 -10.75 12.01 0.53
C GLU A 283 -10.65 11.89 2.06
N GLY A 284 -9.69 12.57 2.67
CA GLY A 284 -9.49 12.61 4.11
C GLY A 284 -8.01 12.63 4.43
N SER A 285 -7.62 11.99 5.54
CA SER A 285 -6.23 11.84 5.97
C SER A 285 -5.88 10.37 6.12
N ASP A 286 -5.34 9.78 5.06
CA ASP A 286 -5.07 8.35 4.94
C ASP A 286 -3.66 8.02 5.42
N THR A 287 -3.50 6.81 5.96
CA THR A 287 -2.23 6.18 6.27
C THR A 287 -1.98 5.06 5.26
N ILE A 288 -0.92 5.20 4.49
CA ILE A 288 -0.56 4.31 3.38
C ILE A 288 0.69 3.52 3.76
N VAL A 289 0.62 2.21 3.66
CA VAL A 289 1.68 1.26 4.04
C VAL A 289 1.88 0.28 2.89
N ASN A 290 3.12 -0.12 2.61
CA ASN A 290 3.46 -1.08 1.57
C ASN A 290 2.81 -0.74 0.20
N VAL A 291 2.95 0.50 -0.24
CA VAL A 291 2.45 0.97 -1.54
C VAL A 291 3.60 1.66 -2.28
N GLU A 292 3.71 1.35 -3.56
CA GLU A 292 4.78 1.85 -4.42
C GLU A 292 4.45 3.18 -5.08
N GLN A 293 3.17 3.43 -5.38
CA GLN A 293 2.76 4.60 -6.13
C GLN A 293 1.51 5.28 -5.56
N LEU A 294 1.55 6.61 -5.45
CA LEU A 294 0.37 7.44 -5.22
C LEU A 294 0.02 8.16 -6.52
N ARG A 295 -1.13 7.87 -7.10
CA ARG A 295 -1.55 8.48 -8.36
C ARG A 295 -2.60 9.55 -8.12
N PHE A 296 -2.39 10.71 -8.72
CA PHE A 296 -3.29 11.87 -8.73
C PHE A 296 -3.79 12.09 -10.16
N SER A 297 -4.72 13.03 -10.35
CA SER A 297 -5.33 13.24 -11.67
C SER A 297 -4.36 13.79 -12.73
N ASP A 298 -3.30 14.48 -12.31
CA ASP A 298 -2.29 15.14 -13.16
C ASP A 298 -0.93 14.43 -13.14
N MET A 299 -0.54 13.89 -11.99
CA MET A 299 0.79 13.32 -11.74
C MET A 299 0.69 12.09 -10.83
N HIS A 300 1.79 11.39 -10.64
CA HIS A 300 1.94 10.39 -9.59
C HIS A 300 3.24 10.57 -8.84
N VAL A 301 3.28 10.00 -7.64
CA VAL A 301 4.43 9.95 -6.76
C VAL A 301 4.93 8.51 -6.70
N ASN A 302 6.17 8.28 -7.14
CA ASN A 302 6.90 7.05 -6.93
C ASN A 302 7.54 7.05 -5.53
N LEU A 303 7.03 6.20 -4.64
CA LEU A 303 7.46 6.12 -3.25
C LEU A 303 8.75 5.33 -3.04
N GLN A 304 9.27 4.68 -4.09
CA GLN A 304 10.49 3.86 -4.03
C GLN A 304 11.76 4.60 -4.48
N VAL A 305 11.62 5.66 -5.28
CA VAL A 305 12.76 6.29 -5.97
C VAL A 305 13.85 6.80 -5.04
N GLN A 306 13.49 7.23 -3.82
CA GLN A 306 14.48 7.70 -2.85
C GLN A 306 15.36 6.57 -2.33
N GLN A 307 14.77 5.42 -2.00
CA GLN A 307 15.51 4.23 -1.59
C GLN A 307 16.38 3.72 -2.74
N GLN A 308 15.85 3.76 -3.97
CA GLN A 308 16.61 3.40 -5.16
C GLN A 308 17.81 4.34 -5.36
N ALA A 309 17.61 5.65 -5.30
CA ALA A 309 18.66 6.66 -5.43
C ALA A 309 19.73 6.54 -4.34
N ALA A 310 19.34 6.28 -3.09
CA ALA A 310 20.26 6.05 -1.97
C ALA A 310 21.12 4.77 -2.13
N SER A 311 20.73 3.87 -3.04
CA SER A 311 21.44 2.60 -3.25
C SER A 311 22.56 2.66 -4.30
N ILE A 312 22.85 3.84 -4.86
CA ILE A 312 24.00 4.12 -5.73
C ILE A 312 24.82 5.31 -5.21
N LYS A 313 26.00 5.55 -5.79
CA LYS A 313 26.82 6.71 -5.39
C LYS A 313 26.17 8.00 -5.87
N LEU A 314 26.26 9.05 -5.05
CA LEU A 314 25.75 10.39 -5.41
C LEU A 314 26.30 10.89 -6.75
N ALA A 315 27.59 10.69 -7.01
CA ALA A 315 28.20 11.09 -8.28
C ALA A 315 27.59 10.36 -9.50
N ASP A 316 27.21 9.09 -9.33
CA ASP A 316 26.56 8.33 -10.41
C ASP A 316 25.12 8.80 -10.60
N LEU A 317 24.39 9.09 -9.51
CA LEU A 317 23.05 9.68 -9.56
C LEU A 317 23.06 11.03 -10.29
N SER A 318 23.95 11.95 -9.90
CA SER A 318 24.10 13.24 -10.57
C SER A 318 24.46 13.07 -12.05
N ARG A 319 25.29 12.07 -12.39
CA ARG A 319 25.60 11.78 -13.79
C ARG A 319 24.38 11.30 -14.57
N LEU A 320 23.50 10.50 -13.98
CA LEU A 320 22.24 10.10 -14.63
C LEU A 320 21.33 11.31 -14.86
N GLU A 321 21.18 12.20 -13.86
CA GLU A 321 20.42 13.46 -13.99
C GLU A 321 21.01 14.37 -15.09
N GLU A 322 22.35 14.46 -15.17
CA GLU A 322 23.05 15.21 -16.22
C GLU A 322 22.81 14.66 -17.63
N LEU A 323 22.68 13.35 -17.81
CA LEU A 323 22.40 12.77 -19.13
C LEU A 323 21.04 13.23 -19.67
N TYR A 324 20.03 13.38 -18.82
CA TYR A 324 18.73 13.96 -19.20
C TYR A 324 18.87 15.42 -19.66
N VAL A 325 19.66 16.21 -18.93
CA VAL A 325 19.93 17.61 -19.31
C VAL A 325 20.71 17.66 -20.61
N ALA A 326 21.78 16.89 -20.74
CA ALA A 326 22.69 16.95 -21.88
C ALA A 326 22.01 16.54 -23.19
N PHE A 327 21.29 15.41 -23.19
CA PHE A 327 20.64 14.92 -24.40
C PHE A 327 19.31 15.62 -24.70
N PHE A 328 18.52 15.97 -23.69
CA PHE A 328 17.13 16.38 -23.92
C PHE A 328 16.78 17.77 -23.39
N ASN A 329 17.72 18.46 -22.74
CA ASN A 329 17.49 19.70 -22.01
C ASN A 329 16.24 19.61 -21.11
N ARG A 330 16.09 18.49 -20.41
CA ARG A 330 14.96 18.21 -19.52
C ARG A 330 15.45 17.71 -18.18
N VAL A 331 14.65 17.91 -17.13
CA VAL A 331 14.81 17.16 -15.90
C VAL A 331 14.25 15.73 -16.08
N PRO A 332 14.85 14.71 -15.46
CA PRO A 332 14.22 13.39 -15.36
C PRO A 332 12.91 13.48 -14.59
N ASP A 333 12.00 12.56 -14.88
CA ASP A 333 10.90 12.16 -13.99
C ASP A 333 11.36 11.01 -13.08
N SER A 334 10.63 10.75 -12.00
CA SER A 334 11.00 9.76 -10.98
C SER A 334 11.17 8.35 -11.55
N ASP A 335 10.26 7.94 -12.44
CA ASP A 335 10.20 6.58 -12.98
C ASP A 335 11.32 6.34 -13.99
N GLY A 336 11.54 7.30 -14.88
CA GLY A 336 12.65 7.28 -15.81
C GLY A 336 14.01 7.29 -15.10
N LEU A 337 14.15 8.04 -14.00
CA LEU A 337 15.39 8.02 -13.22
C LEU A 337 15.57 6.70 -12.47
N ALA A 338 14.52 6.20 -11.84
CA ALA A 338 14.47 4.88 -11.17
C ALA A 338 14.92 3.75 -12.11
N TYR A 339 14.44 3.76 -13.37
CA TYR A 339 14.85 2.80 -14.38
C TYR A 339 16.37 2.80 -14.60
N TRP A 340 17.00 3.97 -14.80
CA TRP A 340 18.44 4.05 -15.05
C TRP A 340 19.28 3.74 -13.82
N ILE A 341 18.79 4.07 -12.62
CA ILE A 341 19.40 3.62 -11.36
C ILE A 341 19.42 2.08 -11.34
N GLY A 342 18.31 1.44 -11.71
CA GLY A 342 18.21 -0.01 -11.84
C GLY A 342 19.21 -0.59 -12.85
N GLN A 343 19.33 0.01 -14.03
CA GLN A 343 20.31 -0.42 -15.05
C GLN A 343 21.76 -0.33 -14.55
N LEU A 344 22.10 0.77 -13.86
CA LEU A 344 23.43 0.96 -13.28
C LEU A 344 23.72 -0.10 -12.21
N LYS A 345 22.76 -0.37 -11.31
CA LYS A 345 22.89 -1.46 -10.32
C LYS A 345 22.98 -2.84 -10.94
N GLY A 346 22.33 -3.05 -12.07
CA GLY A 346 22.46 -4.26 -12.90
C GLY A 346 23.82 -4.42 -13.56
N GLY A 347 24.74 -3.46 -13.40
CA GLY A 347 26.11 -3.51 -13.90
C GLY A 347 26.32 -2.84 -15.26
N GLN A 348 25.31 -2.15 -15.82
CA GLN A 348 25.48 -1.37 -17.04
C GLN A 348 26.37 -0.15 -16.74
N SER A 349 27.42 0.06 -17.54
CA SER A 349 28.30 1.22 -17.34
C SER A 349 27.63 2.53 -17.78
N LEU A 350 28.00 3.65 -17.14
CA LEU A 350 27.52 4.98 -17.51
C LEU A 350 27.72 5.31 -19.00
N ALA A 351 28.81 4.84 -19.62
CA ALA A 351 29.05 5.02 -21.04
C ALA A 351 28.01 4.30 -21.91
N LYS A 352 27.62 3.06 -21.54
CA LYS A 352 26.56 2.33 -22.23
C LYS A 352 25.17 2.93 -21.99
N ILE A 353 24.94 3.46 -20.79
CA ILE A 353 23.70 4.20 -20.48
C ILE A 353 23.62 5.46 -21.34
N ALA A 354 24.70 6.26 -21.42
CA ALA A 354 24.74 7.46 -22.25
C ALA A 354 24.50 7.17 -23.75
N GLU A 355 25.04 6.08 -24.27
CA GLU A 355 24.70 5.61 -25.63
C GLU A 355 23.22 5.22 -25.77
N SER A 356 22.62 4.65 -24.72
CA SER A 356 21.19 4.31 -24.71
C SER A 356 20.31 5.57 -24.70
N PHE A 357 20.76 6.67 -24.07
CA PHE A 357 20.08 7.97 -24.15
C PHE A 357 20.06 8.51 -25.59
N TYR A 358 21.18 8.40 -26.32
CA TYR A 358 21.19 8.76 -27.75
C TYR A 358 20.18 7.93 -28.54
N GLY A 359 20.15 6.61 -28.30
CA GLY A 359 19.15 5.71 -28.89
C GLY A 359 17.71 6.11 -28.57
N ALA A 360 17.42 6.47 -27.31
CA ALA A 360 16.11 6.99 -26.92
C ALA A 360 15.77 8.31 -27.64
N GLY A 361 16.74 9.20 -27.81
CA GLY A 361 16.59 10.41 -28.62
C GLY A 361 16.06 10.11 -30.02
N LEU A 362 16.67 9.14 -30.72
CA LEU A 362 16.23 8.71 -32.05
C LEU A 362 14.83 8.09 -32.05
N ALA A 363 14.52 7.27 -31.05
CA ALA A 363 13.21 6.62 -30.93
C ALA A 363 12.07 7.64 -30.76
N PHE A 364 12.32 8.74 -30.06
CA PHE A 364 11.36 9.83 -29.81
C PHE A 364 11.67 11.10 -30.63
N SER A 365 12.17 10.93 -31.86
CA SER A 365 12.61 12.01 -32.76
C SER A 365 11.64 13.19 -32.90
N ALA A 366 10.33 12.93 -32.92
CA ALA A 366 9.30 13.96 -33.04
C ALA A 366 9.30 14.96 -31.86
N ILE A 367 9.77 14.53 -30.69
CA ILE A 367 9.77 15.34 -29.46
C ILE A 367 11.19 15.83 -29.15
N THR A 368 12.21 15.01 -29.37
CA THR A 368 13.61 15.33 -29.02
C THR A 368 14.34 16.10 -30.12
N GLY A 369 13.87 16.03 -31.37
CA GLY A 369 14.54 16.60 -32.54
C GLY A 369 15.74 15.78 -33.06
N TYR A 370 16.07 14.67 -32.43
CA TYR A 370 17.12 13.76 -32.88
C TYR A 370 16.64 13.00 -34.11
N THR A 371 17.46 12.95 -35.16
CA THR A 371 17.12 12.21 -36.38
C THR A 371 18.28 11.32 -36.79
N LYS A 372 17.98 10.23 -37.49
CA LYS A 372 18.99 9.30 -38.01
C LYS A 372 19.98 9.96 -38.99
N ASP A 373 19.55 11.07 -39.62
CA ASP A 373 20.32 11.80 -40.62
C ASP A 373 20.96 13.08 -40.01
N MET A 374 20.91 13.24 -38.67
CA MET A 374 21.54 14.34 -37.95
C MET A 374 23.06 14.29 -38.15
N SER A 375 23.67 15.40 -38.56
CA SER A 375 25.12 15.47 -38.70
C SER A 375 25.82 15.54 -37.34
N ASN A 376 27.10 15.15 -37.30
CA ASN A 376 27.92 15.27 -36.10
C ASN A 376 27.95 16.72 -35.58
N GLU A 377 28.04 17.70 -36.48
CA GLU A 377 28.04 19.12 -36.14
C GLU A 377 26.70 19.54 -35.51
N ALA A 378 25.58 19.06 -36.05
CA ALA A 378 24.26 19.34 -35.50
C ALA A 378 24.12 18.75 -34.10
N PHE A 379 24.54 17.50 -33.90
CA PHE A 379 24.54 16.84 -32.58
C PHE A 379 25.42 17.60 -31.57
N VAL A 380 26.65 17.94 -31.92
CA VAL A 380 27.57 18.69 -31.05
C VAL A 380 26.96 20.03 -30.63
N ASN A 381 26.32 20.74 -31.56
CA ASN A 381 25.64 22.00 -31.23
C ASN A 381 24.48 21.82 -30.26
N VAL A 382 23.70 20.73 -30.34
CA VAL A 382 22.66 20.41 -29.35
C VAL A 382 23.27 20.22 -27.97
N ILE A 383 24.33 19.40 -27.86
CA ILE A 383 24.99 19.14 -26.57
C ILE A 383 25.58 20.43 -25.98
N TYR A 384 26.22 21.27 -26.80
CA TYR A 384 26.77 22.55 -26.35
C TYR A 384 25.70 23.51 -25.83
N LYS A 385 24.54 23.59 -26.50
CA LYS A 385 23.41 24.40 -26.03
C LYS A 385 22.88 23.90 -24.70
N ASN A 386 22.73 22.59 -24.57
CA ASN A 386 22.11 21.97 -23.41
C ASN A 386 23.02 21.98 -22.17
N VAL A 387 24.29 21.61 -22.34
CA VAL A 387 25.28 21.46 -21.25
C VAL A 387 25.96 22.78 -20.92
N LEU A 388 26.37 23.55 -21.93
CA LEU A 388 27.15 24.78 -21.72
C LEU A 388 26.29 26.05 -21.72
N GLY A 389 24.98 25.96 -21.98
CA GLY A 389 24.08 27.10 -22.02
C GLY A 389 24.39 28.13 -23.12
N ARG A 390 25.21 27.78 -24.11
CA ARG A 390 25.62 28.67 -25.21
C ARG A 390 24.54 28.68 -26.29
N SER A 391 23.81 29.78 -26.45
CA SER A 391 22.72 29.91 -27.44
C SER A 391 23.17 29.62 -28.88
N GLU A 392 24.39 30.03 -29.22
CA GLU A 392 24.98 29.87 -30.55
C GLU A 392 25.53 28.47 -30.83
N GLY A 393 25.61 27.61 -29.80
CA GLY A 393 26.23 26.28 -29.90
C GLY A 393 27.74 26.29 -29.68
N ALA A 394 28.44 25.39 -30.36
CA ALA A 394 29.89 25.25 -30.24
C ALA A 394 30.62 26.33 -31.03
N ASP A 395 31.75 26.79 -30.49
CA ASP A 395 32.69 27.61 -31.26
C ASP A 395 33.32 26.77 -32.40
N ALA A 396 33.88 27.45 -33.40
CA ALA A 396 34.37 26.79 -34.61
C ALA A 396 35.46 25.73 -34.34
N GLU A 397 36.29 25.93 -33.30
CA GLU A 397 37.33 24.98 -32.94
C GLU A 397 36.74 23.74 -32.25
N GLY A 398 35.89 23.95 -31.23
CA GLY A 398 35.20 22.87 -30.53
C GLY A 398 34.32 22.05 -31.48
N LEU A 399 33.56 22.70 -32.37
CA LEU A 399 32.71 22.02 -33.34
C LEU A 399 33.52 21.10 -34.25
N ARG A 400 34.66 21.59 -34.78
CA ARG A 400 35.56 20.80 -35.62
C ARG A 400 36.19 19.65 -34.84
N TYR A 401 36.65 19.89 -33.62
CA TYR A 401 37.29 18.87 -32.78
C TYR A 401 36.33 17.70 -32.52
N TRP A 402 35.14 17.99 -32.00
CA TRP A 402 34.17 16.96 -31.63
C TRP A 402 33.58 16.24 -32.84
N SER A 403 33.29 16.95 -33.92
CA SER A 403 32.74 16.32 -35.14
C SER A 403 33.74 15.36 -35.79
N ASN A 404 35.05 15.68 -35.73
CA ASN A 404 36.11 14.77 -36.17
C ASN A 404 36.29 13.58 -35.23
N ALA A 405 36.14 13.77 -33.91
CA ALA A 405 36.22 12.68 -32.94
C ALA A 405 35.11 11.64 -33.17
N LEU A 406 33.88 12.10 -33.44
CA LEU A 406 32.76 11.23 -33.84
C LEU A 406 33.00 10.56 -35.19
N ALA A 407 33.45 11.31 -36.20
CA ALA A 407 33.67 10.77 -37.56
C ALA A 407 34.78 9.71 -37.61
N SER A 408 35.80 9.83 -36.76
CA SER A 408 36.90 8.88 -36.66
C SER A 408 36.60 7.68 -35.75
N GLY A 409 35.49 7.70 -35.01
CA GLY A 409 35.15 6.69 -33.99
C GLY A 409 36.02 6.75 -32.74
N ALA A 410 36.79 7.84 -32.53
CA ALA A 410 37.53 8.08 -31.30
C ALA A 410 36.58 8.34 -30.11
N GLU A 411 35.41 8.90 -30.39
CA GLU A 411 34.29 9.05 -29.47
C GLU A 411 33.02 8.47 -30.11
N ASN A 412 32.10 7.97 -29.29
CA ASN A 412 30.70 7.81 -29.67
C ASN A 412 29.85 8.94 -29.03
N HIS A 413 28.54 8.93 -29.24
CA HIS A 413 27.65 10.02 -28.80
C HIS A 413 27.65 10.14 -27.27
N GLY A 414 27.62 9.02 -26.57
CA GLY A 414 27.61 8.90 -25.12
C GLY A 414 28.95 9.28 -24.50
N SER A 415 30.06 8.77 -25.02
CA SER A 415 31.40 9.09 -24.49
C SER A 415 31.76 10.56 -24.73
N LEU A 416 31.40 11.13 -25.88
CA LEU A 416 31.50 12.57 -26.13
C LEU A 416 30.73 13.38 -25.09
N VAL A 417 29.45 13.04 -24.83
CA VAL A 417 28.63 13.76 -23.86
C VAL A 417 29.23 13.67 -22.45
N LEU A 418 29.71 12.50 -22.04
CA LEU A 418 30.38 12.32 -20.75
C LEU A 418 31.64 13.19 -20.63
N THR A 419 32.44 13.28 -21.69
CA THR A 419 33.65 14.11 -21.71
C THR A 419 33.31 15.60 -21.65
N ILE A 420 32.29 16.06 -22.40
CA ILE A 420 31.83 17.45 -22.33
C ILE A 420 31.30 17.80 -20.94
N LEU A 421 30.50 16.92 -20.32
CA LEU A 421 30.01 17.11 -18.94
C LEU A 421 31.18 17.24 -17.94
N ASN A 422 32.19 16.39 -18.05
CA ASN A 422 33.38 16.50 -17.21
C ASN A 422 34.09 17.85 -17.39
N SER A 423 34.24 18.30 -18.64
CA SER A 423 34.83 19.61 -18.92
C SER A 423 33.99 20.77 -18.38
N ALA A 424 32.66 20.69 -18.48
CA ALA A 424 31.76 21.74 -18.01
C ALA A 424 31.93 22.02 -16.51
N HIS A 425 32.07 20.96 -15.71
CA HIS A 425 32.31 21.06 -14.26
C HIS A 425 33.63 21.72 -13.89
N THR A 426 34.65 21.65 -14.75
CA THR A 426 35.94 22.32 -14.49
C THR A 426 35.87 23.83 -14.53
N PHE A 427 34.82 24.42 -15.11
CA PHE A 427 34.63 25.87 -15.11
C PHE A 427 34.25 26.42 -13.74
N LYS A 428 33.89 25.60 -12.75
CA LYS A 428 33.45 26.07 -11.42
C LYS A 428 34.46 27.06 -10.82
N GLY A 429 33.97 28.25 -10.45
CA GLY A 429 34.80 29.32 -9.88
C GLY A 429 35.61 30.13 -10.88
N ASP A 430 35.56 29.80 -12.18
CA ASP A 430 36.15 30.63 -13.24
C ASP A 430 35.38 31.96 -13.38
N VAL A 431 36.11 33.06 -13.56
CA VAL A 431 35.52 34.41 -13.61
C VAL A 431 34.69 34.63 -14.87
N GLN A 432 35.06 34.00 -15.98
CA GLN A 432 34.41 34.18 -17.28
C GLN A 432 33.36 33.09 -17.56
N TYR A 433 33.62 31.85 -17.12
CA TYR A 433 32.85 30.67 -17.49
C TYR A 433 32.22 29.93 -16.29
N GLY A 434 32.43 30.37 -15.05
CA GLY A 434 31.88 29.73 -13.84
C GLY A 434 30.37 29.54 -13.87
N TRP A 435 29.66 30.45 -14.55
CA TRP A 435 28.23 30.36 -14.77
C TRP A 435 27.78 29.07 -15.49
N VAL A 436 28.65 28.43 -16.27
CA VAL A 436 28.34 27.15 -16.96
C VAL A 436 28.16 26.03 -15.94
N ALA A 437 29.12 25.90 -15.02
CA ALA A 437 29.05 24.92 -13.95
C ALA A 437 27.87 25.24 -13.02
N ASP A 438 27.66 26.52 -12.68
CA ASP A 438 26.53 26.94 -11.84
C ASP A 438 25.16 26.63 -12.47
N LEU A 439 25.01 26.82 -13.79
CA LEU A 439 23.79 26.46 -14.50
C LEU A 439 23.52 24.95 -14.45
N LEU A 440 24.55 24.14 -14.68
CA LEU A 440 24.43 22.68 -14.67
C LEU A 440 24.10 22.18 -13.26
N ASP A 441 24.82 22.66 -12.24
CA ASP A 441 24.55 22.36 -10.83
C ASP A 441 23.11 22.69 -10.44
N ASN A 442 22.61 23.86 -10.85
CA ASN A 442 21.22 24.26 -10.57
C ASN A 442 20.20 23.37 -11.29
N LYS A 443 20.46 22.94 -12.53
CA LYS A 443 19.58 22.01 -13.25
C LYS A 443 19.52 20.65 -12.57
N ILE A 444 20.66 20.15 -12.09
CA ILE A 444 20.78 18.90 -11.34
C ILE A 444 20.04 19.02 -10.00
N ALA A 445 20.20 20.14 -9.29
CA ALA A 445 19.49 20.36 -8.03
C ALA A 445 17.96 20.37 -8.21
N VAL A 446 17.45 20.96 -9.30
CA VAL A 446 16.01 20.91 -9.66
C VAL A 446 15.58 19.51 -10.08
N ALA A 447 16.39 18.81 -10.89
CA ALA A 447 16.16 17.41 -11.25
C ALA A 447 16.01 16.51 -10.03
N ASN A 448 16.95 16.64 -9.08
CA ASN A 448 16.93 15.90 -7.83
C ASN A 448 15.72 16.25 -6.96
N ALA A 449 15.35 17.54 -6.90
CA ALA A 449 14.17 17.99 -6.16
C ALA A 449 12.88 17.39 -6.74
N PHE A 450 12.74 17.38 -8.07
CA PHE A 450 11.55 16.87 -8.76
C PHE A 450 11.47 15.34 -8.74
N ALA A 451 12.50 14.66 -9.24
CA ALA A 451 12.47 13.22 -9.50
C ALA A 451 12.77 12.38 -8.26
N VAL A 452 13.72 12.80 -7.42
CA VAL A 452 14.17 11.99 -6.28
C VAL A 452 13.48 12.42 -5.01
N LYS A 453 13.72 13.66 -4.57
CA LYS A 453 13.16 14.15 -3.31
C LYS A 453 11.65 14.07 -3.35
N ALA A 454 11.05 14.48 -4.47
CA ALA A 454 9.62 14.52 -4.60
C ALA A 454 8.94 13.37 -5.35
N GLY A 455 9.72 12.41 -5.83
CA GLY A 455 9.20 11.23 -6.51
C GLY A 455 8.21 11.53 -7.64
N LEU A 456 8.28 12.69 -8.28
CA LEU A 456 7.25 13.10 -9.22
C LEU A 456 7.51 12.58 -10.62
N ALA A 457 6.43 12.11 -11.23
CA ALA A 457 6.32 11.84 -12.65
C ALA A 457 4.92 12.26 -13.14
N TYR A 458 4.83 12.67 -14.41
CA TYR A 458 3.54 12.98 -15.02
C TYR A 458 2.87 11.68 -15.49
N ASN A 459 1.55 11.69 -15.54
CA ASN A 459 0.77 10.51 -15.90
C ASN A 459 0.92 10.04 -17.35
N THR A 460 1.59 10.83 -18.21
CA THR A 460 1.89 10.48 -19.60
C THR A 460 3.32 10.83 -19.97
N ASP A 461 3.93 10.04 -20.86
CA ASP A 461 5.28 10.30 -21.37
C ASP A 461 5.40 11.67 -22.05
N ALA A 462 4.37 12.06 -22.80
CA ALA A 462 4.33 13.34 -23.52
C ALA A 462 4.38 14.52 -22.53
N ASP A 463 3.63 14.44 -21.44
CA ASP A 463 3.65 15.46 -20.39
C ASP A 463 4.98 15.44 -19.63
N SER A 464 5.51 14.26 -19.29
CA SER A 464 6.82 14.11 -18.64
C SER A 464 7.94 14.77 -19.45
N ILE A 465 7.94 14.58 -20.77
CA ILE A 465 8.93 15.22 -21.64
C ILE A 465 8.67 16.73 -21.75
N SER A 466 7.44 17.15 -22.09
CA SER A 466 7.12 18.57 -22.32
C SER A 466 7.36 19.41 -21.06
N MET A 467 6.90 18.93 -19.91
CA MET A 467 7.05 19.63 -18.64
C MET A 467 8.49 19.55 -18.13
N GLY A 468 9.18 18.41 -18.30
CA GLY A 468 10.59 18.29 -17.95
C GLY A 468 11.47 19.32 -18.67
N VAL A 469 11.19 19.58 -19.95
CA VAL A 469 11.87 20.63 -20.74
C VAL A 469 11.52 22.03 -20.23
N LYS A 470 10.23 22.29 -19.95
CA LYS A 470 9.79 23.60 -19.40
C LYS A 470 10.45 23.88 -18.04
N ILE A 471 10.54 22.89 -17.16
CA ILE A 471 11.20 23.02 -15.86
C ILE A 471 12.68 23.37 -16.05
N ALA A 472 13.41 22.62 -16.88
CA ALA A 472 14.82 22.86 -17.14
C ALA A 472 15.10 24.23 -17.79
N ALA A 473 14.18 24.74 -18.61
CA ALA A 473 14.29 26.05 -19.26
C ALA A 473 14.14 27.24 -18.30
N LEU A 474 13.52 27.05 -17.14
CA LEU A 474 13.37 28.09 -16.10
C LEU A 474 14.59 28.20 -15.17
N VAL A 475 15.54 27.27 -15.27
CA VAL A 475 16.75 27.27 -14.45
C VAL A 475 17.79 28.22 -15.04
N THR A 476 18.36 29.05 -14.18
CA THR A 476 19.42 30.01 -14.55
C THR A 476 20.70 29.72 -13.76
N PRO A 477 21.86 30.30 -14.11
CA PRO A 477 23.07 30.16 -13.30
C PRO A 477 22.93 30.69 -11.86
N THR A 478 21.99 31.60 -11.62
CA THR A 478 21.87 32.31 -10.33
C THR A 478 20.59 32.00 -9.55
N SER A 479 19.63 31.28 -10.13
CA SER A 479 18.37 30.94 -9.46
C SER A 479 17.70 29.69 -10.04
N MET A 480 17.04 28.96 -9.14
CA MET A 480 16.17 27.81 -9.42
C MET A 480 14.69 28.11 -9.12
N ASP A 481 14.38 29.30 -8.61
CA ASP A 481 13.10 29.57 -7.92
C ASP A 481 11.90 29.42 -8.86
N ALA A 482 12.03 29.90 -10.10
CA ALA A 482 10.97 29.77 -11.11
C ALA A 482 10.70 28.30 -11.46
N ALA A 483 11.74 27.48 -11.57
CA ALA A 483 11.61 26.06 -11.86
C ALA A 483 10.97 25.31 -10.68
N LEU A 484 11.43 25.56 -9.45
CA LEU A 484 10.85 24.98 -8.23
C LEU A 484 9.41 25.43 -8.01
N SER A 485 9.08 26.69 -8.32
CA SER A 485 7.71 27.20 -8.25
C SER A 485 6.80 26.56 -9.28
N LEU A 486 7.28 26.28 -10.51
CA LEU A 486 6.50 25.58 -11.54
C LEU A 486 6.17 24.15 -11.12
N VAL A 487 7.13 23.48 -10.46
CA VAL A 487 6.95 22.13 -9.91
C VAL A 487 5.89 22.11 -8.80
N GLY A 488 5.62 23.23 -8.15
CA GLY A 488 4.49 23.37 -7.22
C GLY A 488 4.65 22.56 -5.94
N ILE A 489 5.88 22.18 -5.57
CA ILE A 489 6.15 21.45 -4.34
C ILE A 489 6.66 22.41 -3.29
N SER A 490 5.82 22.68 -2.30
CA SER A 490 6.23 23.39 -1.10
C SER A 490 6.58 22.40 0.01
N ALA A 491 7.59 22.71 0.83
CA ALA A 491 8.11 21.80 1.86
C ALA A 491 7.06 21.44 2.94
N ASP A 492 6.01 22.25 3.09
CA ASP A 492 4.87 22.00 3.99
C ASP A 492 3.86 20.98 3.43
N GLN A 493 3.85 20.77 2.10
CA GLN A 493 3.03 19.78 1.41
C GLN A 493 3.75 18.45 1.20
N TYR A 494 5.07 18.43 1.36
CA TYR A 494 5.87 17.29 0.91
C TYR A 494 7.13 17.08 1.76
N SER A 495 7.17 15.95 2.46
CA SER A 495 8.36 15.49 3.17
C SER A 495 8.43 13.97 3.14
N LEU A 496 9.12 13.42 2.15
CA LEU A 496 9.53 12.01 2.16
C LEU A 496 10.97 11.91 2.65
N ILE A 497 11.31 12.35 3.86
CA ILE A 497 12.70 12.34 4.34
C ILE A 497 12.83 11.35 5.48
#